data_AF-A0A0M2DWP7-F1
#
_entry.id   AF-A0A0M2DWP7-F1
#
_cell.length_a   1.000
_cell.length_b   1.000
_cell.length_c   1.000
_cell.angle_alpha   90.00
_cell.angle_beta   90.00
_cell.angle_gamma   90.00
#
_symmetry.space_group_name_H-M   'P 1'
#
loop_
_entity.id
_entity.type
_entity.pdbx_description
1 polymer ?
#
loop_
_entity_poly.entity_id
_entity_poly.type
_entity_poly.pdbx_seq_one_letter_code
_entity_poly.pdbx_strand_id
1 'polypeptide(L)'
;MVRDLLHRAAFENKGETQVRVMAQRQDAIGREAVAWLEEQKALREAEAAKLRDAREEETLQLARQANDIAERSAASAEKSMKAARISIAIAVISALIAGASLILT
;
A
#
# COMPACT_ATOMS: atom_id res chain seq x y z
N MET A 1 18.60 17.73 -10.70
CA MET A 1 19.51 18.13 -11.78
C MET A 1 20.87 17.51 -11.48
N VAL A 2 21.46 16.84 -12.46
CA VAL A 2 22.82 16.29 -12.37
C VAL A 2 23.79 17.44 -12.57
N ARG A 3 24.72 17.68 -11.63
CA ARG A 3 25.74 18.73 -11.76
C ARG A 3 26.73 18.33 -12.86
N ASP A 4 27.21 19.29 -13.61
CA ASP A 4 28.28 19.02 -14.56
C ASP A 4 29.61 18.90 -13.80
N LEU A 5 30.19 17.71 -13.79
CA LEU A 5 31.43 17.40 -13.06
C LEU A 5 32.44 16.87 -14.07
N LEU A 6 33.58 17.55 -14.18
CA LEU A 6 34.63 17.23 -15.16
C LEU A 6 35.16 15.80 -14.99
N HIS A 7 35.20 15.30 -13.75
CA HIS A 7 35.71 13.97 -13.43
C HIS A 7 34.61 12.91 -13.20
N ARG A 8 33.35 13.18 -13.58
CA ARG A 8 32.21 12.27 -13.34
C ARG A 8 32.47 10.83 -13.77
N ALA A 9 32.88 10.62 -15.02
CA ALA A 9 33.13 9.28 -15.57
C ALA A 9 34.24 8.54 -14.81
N ALA A 10 35.23 9.27 -14.28
CA ALA A 10 36.28 8.68 -13.46
C ALA A 10 35.77 8.27 -12.06
N PHE A 11 34.84 9.03 -11.47
CA PHE A 11 34.22 8.68 -10.19
C PHE A 11 33.29 7.47 -10.30
N GLU A 12 32.52 7.40 -11.37
CA GLU A 12 31.63 6.25 -11.65
C GLU A 12 32.41 4.95 -11.80
N ASN A 13 33.59 4.98 -12.42
CA ASN A 13 34.42 3.79 -12.63
C ASN A 13 35.20 3.36 -11.37
N LYS A 14 35.64 4.30 -10.52
CA LYS A 14 36.47 4.00 -9.34
C LYS A 14 35.70 3.50 -8.12
N GLY A 15 34.39 3.69 -8.11
CA GLY A 15 33.51 3.26 -7.03
C GLY A 15 33.56 4.18 -5.79
N GLU A 16 32.48 4.17 -5.02
CA GLU A 16 32.20 5.16 -3.97
C GLU A 16 33.30 5.24 -2.90
N THR A 17 33.87 4.11 -2.48
CA THR A 17 34.93 4.05 -1.46
C THR A 17 36.16 4.84 -1.87
N GLN A 18 36.61 4.69 -3.12
CA GLN A 18 37.81 5.34 -3.61
C GLN A 18 37.55 6.84 -3.87
N VAL A 19 36.35 7.20 -4.30
CA VAL A 19 35.93 8.61 -4.41
C VAL A 19 35.87 9.27 -3.03
N ARG A 20 35.47 8.54 -1.98
CA ARG A 20 35.50 9.02 -0.58
C ARG A 20 36.90 9.38 -0.10
N VAL A 21 37.91 8.62 -0.53
CA VAL A 21 39.33 8.97 -0.27
C VAL A 21 39.73 10.21 -1.06
N MET A 22 39.30 10.34 -2.32
CA MET A 22 39.58 11.53 -3.13
C MET A 22 38.93 12.80 -2.56
N ALA A 23 37.75 12.69 -1.97
CA ALA A 23 37.02 13.78 -1.33
C ALA A 23 37.77 14.40 -0.14
N GLN A 24 38.76 13.72 0.44
CA GLN A 24 39.60 14.26 1.51
C GLN A 24 40.68 15.23 0.99
N ARG A 25 40.91 15.26 -0.33
CA ARG A 25 41.85 16.20 -0.96
C ARG A 25 41.24 17.60 -0.94
N GLN A 26 42.08 18.62 -0.72
CA GLN A 26 41.64 20.03 -0.73
C GLN A 26 41.67 20.67 -2.14
N ASP A 27 42.02 19.89 -3.16
CA ASP A 27 42.10 20.34 -4.54
C ASP A 27 40.73 20.33 -5.25
N ALA A 28 40.71 20.74 -6.52
CA ALA A 28 39.49 20.77 -7.33
C ALA A 28 38.85 19.37 -7.46
N ILE A 29 39.66 18.33 -7.58
CA ILE A 29 39.20 16.93 -7.69
C ILE A 29 38.49 16.52 -6.39
N GLY A 30 39.03 16.88 -5.22
CA GLY A 30 38.36 16.60 -3.95
C GLY A 30 37.00 17.28 -3.81
N ARG A 31 36.87 18.53 -4.24
CA ARG A 31 35.57 19.23 -4.25
C ARG A 31 34.55 18.58 -5.19
N GLU A 32 34.99 18.18 -6.38
CA GLU A 32 34.12 17.45 -7.32
C GLU A 32 33.74 16.06 -6.80
N ALA A 33 34.65 15.37 -6.10
CA ALA A 33 34.37 14.09 -5.46
C ALA A 33 33.32 14.22 -4.35
N VAL A 34 33.37 15.29 -3.53
CA VAL A 34 32.32 15.60 -2.55
C VAL A 34 30.98 15.83 -3.26
N ALA A 35 30.95 16.66 -4.30
CA ALA A 35 29.73 16.96 -5.04
C ALA A 35 29.11 15.71 -5.67
N TRP A 36 29.92 14.79 -6.19
CA TRP A 36 29.45 13.51 -6.71
C TRP A 36 28.87 12.61 -5.60
N LEU A 37 29.52 12.54 -4.44
CA LEU A 37 29.03 11.75 -3.30
C LEU A 37 27.69 12.28 -2.76
N GLU A 38 27.50 13.59 -2.73
CA GLU A 38 26.23 14.22 -2.39
C GLU A 38 25.12 13.83 -3.36
N GLU A 39 25.40 13.81 -4.67
CA GLU A 39 24.44 13.34 -5.67
C GLU A 39 24.08 11.88 -5.46
N GLN A 40 25.06 11.00 -5.22
CA GLN A 40 24.81 9.59 -4.95
C GLN A 40 23.98 9.38 -3.67
N LYS A 41 24.17 10.24 -2.65
CA LYS A 41 23.33 10.22 -1.45
C LYS A 41 21.90 10.66 -1.77
N ALA A 42 21.73 11.76 -2.51
CA ALA A 42 20.43 12.25 -2.90
C ALA A 42 19.66 11.26 -3.78
N LEU A 43 20.33 10.56 -4.70
CA LEU A 43 19.73 9.50 -5.51
C LEU A 43 19.25 8.34 -4.65
N ARG A 44 20.07 7.86 -3.71
CA ARG A 44 19.66 6.80 -2.77
C ARG A 44 18.47 7.20 -1.90
N GLU A 45 18.45 8.45 -1.42
CA GLU A 45 17.33 8.97 -0.64
C GLU A 45 16.05 9.05 -1.48
N ALA A 46 16.15 9.49 -2.74
CA ALA A 46 15.02 9.53 -3.66
C ALA A 46 14.50 8.12 -4.00
N GLU A 47 15.38 7.13 -4.20
CA GLU A 47 14.97 5.73 -4.39
C GLU A 47 14.32 5.12 -3.16
N ALA A 48 14.87 5.40 -1.96
CA ALA A 48 14.27 4.96 -0.71
C ALA A 48 12.88 5.58 -0.48
N ALA A 49 12.70 6.84 -0.85
CA ALA A 49 11.40 7.51 -0.81
C ALA A 49 10.40 6.83 -1.77
N LYS A 50 10.80 6.58 -3.03
CA LYS A 50 9.95 5.86 -4.00
C LYS A 50 9.54 4.47 -3.50
N LEU A 51 10.45 3.73 -2.87
CA LEU A 51 10.14 2.43 -2.30
C LEU A 51 9.17 2.52 -1.12
N ARG A 52 9.25 3.58 -0.32
CA ARG A 52 8.30 3.83 0.76
C ARG A 52 6.91 4.15 0.19
N ASP A 53 6.84 5.06 -0.76
CA ASP A 53 5.59 5.46 -1.41
C ASP A 53 4.92 4.24 -2.08
N ALA A 54 5.71 3.37 -2.74
CA ALA A 54 5.21 2.14 -3.33
C ALA A 54 4.61 1.18 -2.28
N ARG A 55 5.26 1.01 -1.14
CA ARG A 55 4.73 0.18 -0.03
C ARG A 55 3.47 0.78 0.58
N GLU A 56 3.43 2.10 0.72
CA GLU A 56 2.23 2.79 1.22
C GLU A 56 1.05 2.60 0.26
N GLU A 57 1.28 2.72 -1.04
CA GLU A 57 0.24 2.47 -2.06
C GLU A 57 -0.23 1.01 -2.05
N GLU A 58 0.68 0.02 -1.96
CA GLU A 58 0.32 -1.39 -1.80
C GLU A 58 -0.55 -1.62 -0.54
N THR A 59 -0.17 -0.98 0.58
CA THR A 59 -0.92 -1.07 1.84
C THR A 59 -2.32 -0.47 1.70
N LEU A 60 -2.44 0.68 1.04
CA LEU A 60 -3.73 1.33 0.76
C LEU A 60 -4.60 0.46 -0.17
N GLN A 61 -4.02 -0.19 -1.16
CA GLN A 61 -4.75 -1.11 -2.05
C GLN A 61 -5.28 -2.31 -1.28
N LEU A 62 -4.48 -2.91 -0.40
CA LEU A 62 -4.94 -4.01 0.47
C LEU A 62 -6.08 -3.56 1.39
N ALA A 63 -5.98 -2.38 1.99
CA ALA A 63 -7.04 -1.82 2.83
C ALA A 63 -8.34 -1.60 2.04
N ARG A 64 -8.26 -1.09 0.80
CA ARG A 64 -9.42 -0.93 -0.09
C ARG A 64 -10.07 -2.27 -0.44
N GLN A 65 -9.28 -3.28 -0.76
CA GLN A 65 -9.79 -4.63 -1.04
C GLN A 65 -10.46 -5.25 0.19
N ALA A 66 -9.87 -5.09 1.37
CA ALA A 66 -10.47 -5.55 2.62
C ALA A 66 -11.83 -4.86 2.89
N ASN A 67 -11.92 -3.54 2.64
CA ASN A 67 -13.17 -2.81 2.77
C ASN A 67 -14.25 -3.28 1.79
N ASP A 68 -13.91 -3.53 0.51
CA ASP A 68 -14.86 -4.07 -0.48
C ASP A 68 -15.37 -5.46 -0.07
N ILE A 69 -14.49 -6.33 0.44
CA ILE A 69 -14.88 -7.65 0.98
C ILE A 69 -15.82 -7.49 2.18
N ALA A 70 -15.51 -6.57 3.10
CA ALA A 70 -16.34 -6.31 4.27
C ALA A 70 -17.73 -5.78 3.87
N GLU A 71 -17.81 -4.87 2.90
CA GLU A 71 -19.05 -4.31 2.40
C GLU A 71 -19.93 -5.38 1.74
N ARG A 72 -19.36 -6.23 0.89
CA ARG A 72 -20.07 -7.37 0.28
C ARG A 72 -20.58 -8.36 1.32
N SER A 73 -19.77 -8.61 2.35
CA SER A 73 -20.15 -9.49 3.46
C SER A 73 -21.32 -8.91 4.26
N ALA A 74 -21.30 -7.61 4.54
CA ALA A 74 -22.39 -6.90 5.21
C ALA A 74 -23.69 -6.95 4.38
N ALA A 75 -23.60 -6.70 3.07
CA ALA A 75 -24.75 -6.79 2.17
C ALA A 75 -25.35 -8.21 2.12
N SER A 76 -24.52 -9.25 2.15
CA SER A 76 -24.97 -10.64 2.22
C SER A 76 -25.66 -10.96 3.54
N ALA A 77 -25.10 -10.48 4.66
CA ALA A 77 -25.70 -10.64 5.99
C ALA A 77 -27.07 -9.96 6.07
N GLU A 78 -27.22 -8.76 5.49
CA GLU A 78 -28.51 -8.05 5.45
C GLU A 78 -29.57 -8.83 4.66
N LYS A 79 -29.21 -9.36 3.48
CA LYS A 79 -30.11 -10.22 2.68
C LYS A 79 -30.53 -11.47 3.45
N SER A 80 -29.59 -12.11 4.13
CA SER A 80 -29.85 -13.29 4.96
C SER A 80 -30.80 -12.97 6.12
N MET A 81 -30.62 -11.81 6.76
CA MET A 81 -31.51 -11.35 7.83
C MET A 81 -32.93 -11.07 7.31
N LYS A 82 -33.07 -10.46 6.13
CA LYS A 82 -34.38 -10.25 5.49
C LYS A 82 -35.08 -11.58 5.20
N ALA A 83 -34.36 -12.55 4.65
CA ALA A 83 -34.90 -13.89 4.38
C ALA A 83 -35.35 -14.58 5.67
N ALA A 84 -34.57 -14.51 6.75
CA ALA A 84 -34.92 -15.08 8.05
C ALA A 84 -36.19 -14.43 8.65
N ARG A 85 -36.37 -13.12 8.50
CA ARG A 85 -37.60 -12.44 8.97
C ARG A 85 -38.84 -12.92 8.20
N ILE A 86 -38.72 -13.08 6.89
CA ILE A 86 -39.81 -13.58 6.05
C ILE A 86 -40.16 -15.02 6.43
N SER A 87 -39.17 -15.89 6.64
CA SER A 87 -39.43 -17.29 7.03
C SER A 87 -40.11 -17.39 8.39
N ILE A 88 -39.71 -16.58 9.37
CA ILE A 88 -40.39 -16.49 10.67
C ILE A 88 -41.86 -16.06 10.49
N ALA A 89 -42.13 -15.04 9.67
CA ALA A 89 -43.49 -14.57 9.43
C ALA A 89 -44.37 -15.67 8.80
N ILE A 90 -43.84 -16.39 7.80
CA ILE A 90 -44.55 -17.51 7.17
C ILE A 90 -44.82 -18.63 8.18
N ALA A 91 -43.86 -18.96 9.03
CA ALA A 91 -44.03 -19.99 10.06
C ALA A 91 -45.11 -19.62 11.07
N VAL A 92 -45.15 -18.36 11.53
CA VAL A 92 -46.19 -17.86 12.43
C VAL A 92 -47.57 -17.93 11.77
N ILE A 93 -47.71 -17.47 10.52
CA ILE A 93 -48.97 -17.54 9.79
C ILE A 93 -49.43 -18.99 9.64
N SER A 94 -48.52 -19.89 9.26
CA SER A 94 -48.84 -21.32 9.11
C SER A 94 -49.31 -21.94 10.42
N ALA A 95 -48.67 -21.59 11.54
CA ALA A 95 -49.07 -22.06 12.87
C ALA A 95 -50.45 -21.52 13.28
N LEU A 96 -50.75 -20.25 12.99
CA LEU A 96 -52.07 -19.65 13.24
C LEU A 96 -53.18 -20.35 12.43
N ILE A 97 -52.92 -20.61 11.14
CA ILE A 97 -53.87 -21.32 10.28
C ILE A 97 -54.11 -22.74 10.81
N ALA A 98 -53.04 -23.48 11.12
CA ALA A 98 -53.14 -24.85 11.64
C ALA A 98 -53.91 -24.87 12.98
N GLY A 99 -53.63 -23.94 13.88
CA GLY A 99 -54.36 -23.80 15.14
C GLY A 99 -55.84 -23.49 14.95
N ALA A 100 -56.19 -22.61 14.01
CA ALA A 100 -57.58 -22.29 13.68
C ALA A 100 -58.31 -23.51 13.07
N SER A 101 -57.67 -24.25 12.16
CA SER A 101 -58.23 -25.47 11.59
C SER A 101 -58.51 -26.54 12.65
N LEU A 102 -57.65 -26.66 13.68
CA LEU A 102 -57.81 -27.62 14.77
C LEU A 102 -58.98 -27.28 15.70
N ILE A 103 -59.36 -26.01 15.81
CA ILE A 103 -60.48 -25.54 16.65
C ILE A 103 -61.83 -25.70 15.93
N LEU A 104 -61.82 -25.72 14.58
CA LEU A 104 -63.02 -25.78 13.73
C LEU A 104 -63.42 -27.21 13.31
N THR A 105 -62.61 -28.22 13.62
CA THR A 105 -62.92 -29.66 13.49
C THR A 105 -63.35 -30.26 14.81
#